data_AF-C4KKB6-F1
#
_entry.id   AF-C4KKB6-F1
#
_cell.length_a   1.000
_cell.length_b   1.000
_cell.length_c   1.000
_cell.angle_alpha   90.00
_cell.angle_beta   90.00
_cell.angle_gamma   90.00
#
_symmetry.space_group_name_H-M   'P 1'
#
loop_
_entity.id
_entity.type
_entity.pdbx_description
1 polymer ?
#
loop_
_entity_poly.entity_id
_entity_poly.type
_entity_poly.pdbx_seq_one_letter_code
_entity_poly.pdbx_strand_id
1 'polypeptide(L)'
;MKLLLSVIEDLSSLFIEWYGDYVKKIIVGGKSFEKFDETEEVIYLLVLDKVSKISLYARGEIFSFFYNKVKNKESTKNFILSHGDLPKIYGLILSPKELEYEIPIIEYLNNHGKVLYSSEDEKNG
;
A
#
# COMPACT_ATOMS: atom_id res chain seq x y z
N MET A 1 -13.39 9.75 0.55
CA MET A 1 -12.19 9.05 0.05
C MET A 1 -10.93 9.92 -0.16
N LYS A 2 -11.01 11.26 -0.10
CA LYS A 2 -9.91 12.14 -0.57
C LYS A 2 -8.71 12.18 0.38
N LEU A 3 -8.94 12.31 1.69
CA LEU A 3 -7.83 12.48 2.64
C LEU A 3 -7.06 11.18 2.81
N LEU A 4 -7.78 10.05 2.90
CA LEU A 4 -7.19 8.71 2.92
C LEU A 4 -6.28 8.46 1.72
N LEU A 5 -6.76 8.76 0.51
CA LEU A 5 -5.95 8.60 -0.71
C LEU A 5 -4.68 9.46 -0.68
N SER A 6 -4.77 10.70 -0.19
CA SER A 6 -3.58 11.56 -0.06
C SER A 6 -2.52 10.98 0.87
N VAL A 7 -2.92 10.35 1.99
CA VAL A 7 -1.98 9.67 2.89
C VAL A 7 -1.34 8.45 2.22
N ILE A 8 -2.15 7.67 1.51
CA ILE A 8 -1.70 6.49 0.77
C ILE A 8 -0.73 6.87 -0.36
N GLU A 9 -0.98 7.97 -1.07
CA GLU A 9 -0.13 8.50 -2.14
C GLU A 9 1.22 8.99 -1.58
N ASP A 10 1.23 9.68 -0.44
CA ASP A 10 2.47 10.05 0.25
C ASP A 10 3.26 8.80 0.68
N LEU A 11 2.59 7.77 1.20
CA LEU A 11 3.23 6.52 1.60
C LEU A 11 3.84 5.80 0.39
N SER A 12 3.08 5.73 -0.71
CA SER A 12 3.52 5.13 -1.97
C SER A 12 4.74 5.85 -2.53
N SER A 13 4.71 7.19 -2.51
CA SER A 13 5.82 8.03 -2.95
C SER A 13 7.09 7.76 -2.14
N LEU A 14 6.99 7.63 -0.82
CA LEU A 14 8.15 7.29 0.02
C LEU A 14 8.75 5.93 -0.32
N PHE A 15 7.93 4.92 -0.63
CA PHE A 15 8.43 3.61 -1.07
C PHE A 15 9.12 3.69 -2.43
N ILE A 16 8.50 4.39 -3.40
CA ILE A 16 9.04 4.56 -4.75
C ILE A 16 10.36 5.34 -4.71
N GLU A 17 10.42 6.45 -3.96
CA GLU A 17 11.64 7.25 -3.79
C GLU A 17 12.78 6.43 -3.16
N TRP A 18 12.47 5.56 -2.20
CA TRP A 18 13.48 4.80 -1.47
C TRP A 18 13.99 3.57 -2.23
N TYR A 19 13.08 2.84 -2.87
CA TYR A 19 13.39 1.55 -3.50
C TYR A 19 13.49 1.63 -5.03
N GLY A 20 13.03 2.73 -5.64
CA GLY A 20 13.08 2.95 -7.08
C GLY A 20 12.52 1.77 -7.87
N ASP A 21 13.31 1.29 -8.83
CA ASP A 21 12.97 0.20 -9.74
C ASP A 21 12.68 -1.14 -9.05
N TYR A 22 12.96 -1.29 -7.75
CA TYR A 22 12.56 -2.49 -7.02
C TYR A 22 11.07 -2.52 -6.70
N VAL A 23 10.40 -1.36 -6.64
CA VAL A 23 8.93 -1.34 -6.52
C VAL A 23 8.33 -1.80 -7.84
N LYS A 24 7.54 -2.87 -7.82
CA LYS A 24 6.93 -3.43 -9.02
C LYS A 24 5.45 -3.10 -9.15
N LYS A 25 4.73 -3.09 -8.02
CA LYS A 25 3.29 -2.84 -8.02
C LYS A 25 2.86 -2.31 -6.64
N ILE A 26 1.93 -1.37 -6.63
CA ILE A 26 1.23 -0.93 -5.42
C ILE A 26 -0.27 -1.00 -5.71
N ILE A 27 -0.99 -1.77 -4.90
CA ILE A 27 -2.44 -1.91 -4.97
C ILE A 27 -3.03 -1.62 -3.59
N VAL A 28 -4.13 -0.89 -3.55
CA VAL A 28 -4.88 -0.65 -2.31
C VAL A 28 -6.33 -1.08 -2.45
N GLY A 29 -6.90 -1.61 -1.39
CA GLY A 29 -8.31 -2.03 -1.34
C GLY A 29 -8.79 -2.17 0.11
N GLY A 30 -9.86 -2.94 0.33
CA GLY A 30 -10.44 -3.18 1.65
C GLY A 30 -11.70 -2.35 1.91
N LYS A 31 -12.22 -2.43 3.15
CA LYS A 31 -13.53 -1.89 3.52
C LYS A 31 -13.68 -0.40 3.24
N SER A 32 -12.61 0.39 3.35
CA SER A 32 -12.67 1.81 3.00
C SER A 32 -13.13 2.03 1.57
N PHE A 33 -12.63 1.23 0.63
CA PHE A 33 -12.96 1.34 -0.79
C PHE A 33 -14.35 0.78 -1.10
N GLU A 34 -14.76 -0.30 -0.45
CA GLU A 34 -16.09 -0.90 -0.62
C GLU A 34 -17.21 -0.03 -0.08
N LYS A 35 -17.03 0.51 1.13
CA LYS A 35 -18.03 1.32 1.84
C LYS A 35 -17.92 2.81 1.55
N PHE A 36 -16.88 3.23 0.83
CA PHE A 36 -16.53 4.64 0.64
C PHE A 36 -16.29 5.41 1.95
N ASP A 37 -15.86 4.71 3.01
CA ASP A 37 -15.59 5.26 4.34
C ASP A 37 -14.08 5.38 4.59
N GLU A 38 -13.60 6.60 4.83
CA GLU A 38 -12.18 6.87 5.04
C GLU A 38 -11.64 6.32 6.38
N THR A 39 -12.50 5.99 7.34
CA THR A 39 -12.13 5.56 8.70
C THR A 39 -12.04 4.04 8.87
N GLU A 40 -12.45 3.30 7.84
CA GLU A 40 -12.39 1.85 7.77
C GLU A 40 -10.98 1.35 7.39
N GLU A 41 -10.81 0.03 7.33
CA GLU A 41 -9.53 -0.58 6.98
C GLU A 41 -9.17 -0.47 5.50
N VAL A 42 -7.89 -0.22 5.25
CA VAL A 42 -7.24 -0.33 3.94
C VAL A 42 -6.22 -1.45 3.99
N ILE A 43 -6.25 -2.30 2.97
CA ILE A 43 -5.19 -3.25 2.69
C ILE A 43 -4.27 -2.61 1.65
N TYR A 44 -3.00 -2.44 2.01
CA TYR A 44 -1.97 -1.88 1.15
C TYR A 44 -1.00 -2.98 0.74
N LEU A 45 -1.07 -3.41 -0.52
CA LEU A 45 -0.15 -4.39 -1.09
C LEU A 45 0.98 -3.68 -1.83
N LEU A 46 2.21 -3.94 -1.39
CA LEU A 46 3.44 -3.57 -2.06
C LEU A 46 4.12 -4.82 -2.63
N VAL A 47 4.29 -4.86 -3.95
CA VAL A 47 5.14 -5.85 -4.61
C VAL A 47 6.53 -5.23 -4.76
N LEU A 48 7.49 -5.81 -4.06
CA LEU A 48 8.85 -5.30 -3.94
C LEU A 48 9.86 -6.39 -4.31
N ASP A 49 10.74 -6.11 -5.26
CA ASP A 49 11.78 -7.04 -5.64
C ASP A 49 12.81 -7.26 -4.50
N LYS A 50 13.54 -8.38 -4.54
CA LYS A 50 14.61 -8.75 -3.59
C LYS A 50 14.17 -8.95 -2.12
N VAL A 51 12.86 -9.04 -1.83
CA VAL A 51 12.37 -9.33 -0.47
C VAL A 51 12.09 -10.80 -0.18
N SER A 52 12.27 -11.71 -1.16
CA SER A 52 11.90 -13.13 -1.02
C SER A 52 12.66 -13.85 0.12
N LYS A 53 13.84 -13.34 0.51
CA LYS A 53 14.66 -13.86 1.62
C LYS A 53 14.45 -13.11 2.94
N ILE A 54 13.63 -12.06 2.95
CA ILE A 54 13.31 -11.28 4.14
C ILE A 54 12.09 -11.91 4.81
N SER A 55 12.17 -12.19 6.10
CA SER A 55 11.07 -12.77 6.87
C SER A 55 9.85 -11.84 6.91
N LEU A 56 8.65 -12.41 7.04
CA LEU A 56 7.41 -11.63 7.13
C LEU A 56 7.43 -10.61 8.27
N TYR A 57 8.03 -10.96 9.41
CA TYR A 57 8.22 -10.04 10.53
C TYR A 57 9.05 -8.81 10.12
N ALA A 58 10.21 -9.01 9.50
CA ALA A 58 11.07 -7.91 9.06
C ALA A 58 10.41 -7.06 7.96
N ARG A 59 9.56 -7.66 7.12
CA ARG A 59 8.74 -6.91 6.16
C ARG A 59 7.70 -6.01 6.85
N GLY A 60 7.10 -6.47 7.94
CA GLY A 60 6.23 -5.65 8.79
C GLY A 60 6.97 -4.45 9.41
N GLU A 61 8.22 -4.64 9.83
CA GLU A 61 9.10 -3.56 10.32
C GLU A 61 9.41 -2.54 9.20
N ILE A 62 9.72 -3.02 7.99
CA ILE A 62 9.91 -2.14 6.82
C ILE A 62 8.65 -1.29 6.61
N PHE A 63 7.47 -1.90 6.56
CA PHE A 63 6.23 -1.15 6.38
C PHE A 63 6.02 -0.12 7.48
N SER A 64 6.20 -0.52 8.73
CA SER A 64 6.04 0.34 9.90
C SER A 64 6.98 1.55 9.87
N PHE A 65 8.23 1.36 9.41
CA PHE A 65 9.18 2.45 9.22
C PHE A 65 8.66 3.52 8.26
N PHE A 66 8.16 3.14 7.08
CA PHE A 66 7.61 4.09 6.10
C PHE A 66 6.30 4.70 6.56
N TYR A 67 5.41 3.90 7.17
CA TYR A 67 4.15 4.39 7.71
C TYR A 67 4.39 5.46 8.79
N ASN A 68 5.35 5.24 9.69
CA ASN A 68 5.74 6.22 10.71
C ASN A 68 6.34 7.51 10.11
N LYS A 69 7.03 7.44 8.96
CA LYS A 69 7.47 8.65 8.25
C LYS A 69 6.28 9.45 7.70
N VAL A 70 5.27 8.76 7.18
CA VAL A 70 4.06 9.41 6.64
C VAL A 70 3.21 10.07 7.72
N LYS A 71 3.25 9.58 8.96
CA LYS A 71 2.50 10.18 10.10
C LYS A 71 2.81 11.66 10.33
N ASN A 72 4.02 12.10 9.97
CA ASN A 72 4.44 13.49 10.15
C ASN A 72 4.10 14.40 8.95
N LYS A 73 3.58 13.83 7.84
CA LYS A 73 3.19 14.58 6.64
C LYS A 73 1.88 15.31 6.83
N GLU A 74 1.69 16.37 6.04
CA GLU A 74 0.50 17.21 6.10
C GLU A 74 -0.79 16.45 5.74
N SER A 75 -0.71 15.49 4.81
CA SER A 75 -1.80 14.59 4.46
C SER A 75 -2.37 13.85 5.68
N THR A 76 -1.50 13.28 6.52
CA THR A 76 -1.91 12.56 7.73
C THR A 76 -2.46 13.50 8.79
N LYS A 77 -1.88 14.69 8.96
CA LYS A 77 -2.43 15.70 9.88
C LYS A 77 -3.84 16.11 9.47
N ASN A 78 -4.07 16.37 8.18
CA ASN A 78 -5.39 16.71 7.65
C ASN A 78 -6.41 15.59 7.85
N PHE A 79 -5.98 14.34 7.68
CA PHE A 79 -6.80 13.18 7.98
C PHE A 79 -7.20 13.13 9.45
N ILE A 80 -6.24 13.26 10.38
CA ILE A 80 -6.49 13.25 11.82
C ILE A 80 -7.40 14.41 12.23
N LEU A 81 -7.19 15.61 11.70
CA LEU A 81 -8.04 16.77 11.99
C LEU A 81 -9.50 16.54 11.58
N SER A 82 -9.73 15.74 10.53
CA SER A 82 -11.07 15.46 10.01
C SER A 82 -11.75 14.26 10.68
N HIS A 83 -10.99 13.25 11.08
CA HIS A 83 -11.54 11.97 11.56
C HIS A 83 -11.19 11.62 13.01
N GLY A 84 -10.29 12.36 13.66
CA GLY A 84 -9.90 12.19 15.06
C GLY A 84 -8.89 11.08 15.34
N ASP A 85 -8.50 10.28 14.34
CA ASP A 85 -7.56 9.16 14.48
C ASP A 85 -6.69 9.00 13.23
N LEU A 86 -5.67 8.14 13.31
CA LEU A 86 -4.84 7.73 12.18
C LEU A 86 -5.61 6.83 11.20
N PRO A 87 -5.27 6.85 9.90
CA PRO A 87 -5.86 5.93 8.95
C PRO A 87 -5.48 4.48 9.26
N LYS A 88 -6.41 3.54 9.08
CA LYS A 88 -6.20 2.11 9.37
C LYS A 88 -5.62 1.39 8.15
N ILE A 89 -4.33 1.61 7.90
CA ILE A 89 -3.63 1.03 6.74
C ILE A 89 -2.82 -0.20 7.18
N TYR A 90 -3.19 -1.36 6.65
CA TYR A 90 -2.50 -2.63 6.87
C TYR A 90 -1.60 -2.97 5.68
N GLY A 91 -0.29 -2.99 5.90
CA GLY A 91 0.70 -3.23 4.86
C GLY A 91 1.04 -4.70 4.66
N LEU A 92 1.04 -5.15 3.41
CA LEU A 92 1.52 -6.44 2.95
C LEU A 92 2.64 -6.22 1.93
N ILE A 93 3.85 -6.72 2.22
CA ILE A 93 4.98 -6.65 1.29
C ILE A 93 5.28 -8.06 0.77
N LEU A 94 5.21 -8.22 -0.55
CA LEU A 94 5.46 -9.48 -1.24
C LEU A 94 6.55 -9.33 -2.28
N SER A 95 7.32 -10.39 -2.50
CA SER A 95 8.14 -10.50 -3.70
C SER A 95 7.26 -10.85 -4.92
N PRO A 96 7.68 -10.51 -6.15
CA PRO A 96 6.94 -10.87 -7.35
C PRO A 96 6.61 -12.36 -7.46
N LYS A 97 7.49 -13.24 -6.97
CA LYS A 97 7.28 -14.70 -6.97
C LYS A 97 6.12 -15.15 -6.09
N GLU A 98 5.78 -14.38 -5.06
CA GLU A 98 4.66 -14.69 -4.16
C GLU A 98 3.30 -14.34 -4.79
N LEU A 99 3.28 -13.63 -5.93
CA LEU A 99 2.05 -13.36 -6.69
C LEU A 99 1.55 -14.60 -7.45
N GLU A 100 2.42 -15.58 -7.70
CA GLU A 100 2.08 -16.85 -8.34
C GLU A 100 1.35 -17.78 -7.37
N TYR A 101 1.30 -17.43 -6.08
CA TYR A 101 0.62 -18.22 -5.06
C TYR A 101 -0.86 -17.85 -5.02
N GLU A 102 -1.72 -18.86 -4.83
CA GLU A 102 -3.18 -18.70 -4.70
C GLU A 102 -3.55 -18.12 -3.33
N ILE A 103 -3.11 -16.89 -3.07
CA ILE A 103 -3.39 -16.18 -1.82
C ILE A 103 -4.69 -15.37 -2.02
N PRO A 104 -5.79 -15.69 -1.32
CA PRO A 104 -7.11 -15.08 -1.59
C PRO A 104 -7.13 -13.55 -1.50
N ILE A 105 -6.31 -12.97 -0.60
CA ILE A 105 -6.26 -11.51 -0.46
C ILE A 105 -5.64 -10.82 -1.68
N ILE A 106 -4.72 -11.49 -2.38
CA ILE A 106 -4.11 -10.96 -3.61
C ILE A 106 -5.14 -11.00 -4.74
N GLU A 107 -5.89 -12.10 -4.86
CA GLU A 107 -6.96 -12.22 -5.85
C GLU A 107 -8.04 -11.15 -5.64
N TYR A 108 -8.49 -10.96 -4.40
CA TYR A 108 -9.39 -9.86 -4.04
C TYR A 108 -8.85 -8.49 -4.47
N LEU A 109 -7.58 -8.19 -4.15
CA LEU A 109 -6.96 -6.91 -4.51
C LEU A 109 -6.78 -6.73 -6.02
N ASN A 110 -6.51 -7.80 -6.77
CA ASN A 110 -6.40 -7.72 -8.22
C ASN A 110 -7.76 -7.44 -8.87
N ASN A 111 -8.85 -7.96 -8.31
CA ASN A 111 -10.20 -7.80 -8.87
C ASN A 111 -10.92 -6.52 -8.40
N HIS A 112 -10.64 -6.06 -7.18
CA HIS A 112 -11.38 -4.97 -6.54
C HIS A 112 -10.50 -3.80 -6.08
N GLY A 113 -9.18 -3.97 -6.08
CA GLY A 113 -8.24 -2.95 -5.62
C GLY A 113 -7.99 -1.87 -6.66
N LYS A 114 -7.62 -0.68 -6.17
CA LYS A 114 -7.10 0.43 -6.97
C LYS A 114 -5.59 0.26 -7.14
N VAL A 115 -5.14 0.13 -8.38
CA VAL A 115 -3.71 0.17 -8.72
C VAL A 115 -3.22 1.62 -8.61
N LEU A 116 -2.22 1.86 -7.78
CA LEU A 116 -1.58 3.18 -7.60
C LEU A 116 -0.28 3.29 -8.39
N TYR A 117 0.40 2.17 -8.55
CA TYR A 117 1.65 2.09 -9.28
C TYR A 117 1.80 0.69 -9.89
N SER A 118 2.30 0.62 -11.12
CA SER A 118 2.79 -0.61 -11.73
C SER A 118 4.00 -0.26 -12.58
N SER A 119 5.10 -0.99 -12.42
CA SER A 119 6.30 -0.85 -13.25
C SER A 119 6.23 -1.71 -14.51
N GLU A 120 5.13 -2.43 -14.72
CA GLU A 120 4.90 -3.13 -15.99
C GLU A 120 4.52 -2.09 -17.05
N ASP A 121 5.43 -1.85 -17.99
CA ASP A 121 5.12 -1.23 -19.26
C ASP A 121 3.90 -1.90 -19.88
N GLU A 122 3.00 -1.09 -20.43
CA GLU A 122 1.98 -1.50 -21.38
C GLU A 122 2.63 -2.33 -22.50
N LYS A 123 2.64 -3.65 -22.34
CA LYS A 123 2.73 -4.60 -23.46
C LYS A 123 1.34 -5.17 -23.68
N ASN A 124 0.42 -4.33 -24.14
CA ASN A 124 -0.79 -4.72 -24.85
C ASN A 124 -1.42 -3.44 -25.45
N GLY A 125 -1.03 -3.13 -26.69
CA GLY A 125 -1.59 -2.03 -27.49
C GLY A 125 -0.72 -1.69 -28.68
#